data_AF-A0A2S6SHK5-F1
#
_entry.id   AF-A0A2S6SHK5-F1
#
_cell.length_a   1.000
_cell.length_b   1.000
_cell.length_c   1.000
_cell.angle_alpha   90.00
_cell.angle_beta   90.00
_cell.angle_gamma   90.00
#
_symmetry.space_group_name_H-M   'P 1'
#
loop_
_entity.id
_entity.type
_entity.pdbx_description
1 polymer ?
#
loop_
_entity_poly.entity_id
_entity_poly.type
_entity_poly.pdbx_seq_one_letter_code
_entity_poly.pdbx_strand_id
1 'polypeptide(L)' 'MKISKSVLLDKKFIWHPFTQHKISSEPIKIVSGRMTKLKDDKGKSYLDLI' A
#
# COMPACT_ATOMS: atom_id res chain seq x y z
N MET A 1 -1.45 14.26 -7.74
CA MET A 1 -1.12 13.39 -6.59
C MET A 1 0.33 12.95 -6.74
N LYS A 2 1.22 13.24 -5.77
CA LYS A 2 2.64 12.83 -5.86
C LYS A 2 2.79 11.38 -5.40
N ILE A 3 3.42 10.53 -6.22
CA ILE A 3 3.80 9.16 -5.84
C ILE A 3 5.04 9.24 -4.94
N SER A 4 5.03 8.56 -3.79
CA SER A 4 6.12 8.60 -2.83
C SER A 4 7.33 7.79 -3.32
N LYS A 5 8.55 8.22 -2.96
CA LYS A 5 9.80 7.52 -3.31
C LYS A 5 9.77 6.03 -2.90
N SER A 6 9.18 5.73 -1.74
CA SER A 6 9.05 4.36 -1.26
C SER A 6 8.20 3.48 -2.18
N VAL A 7 7.13 4.01 -2.77
CA VAL A 7 6.26 3.25 -3.70
C VAL A 7 7.00 2.93 -5.01
N LEU A 8 7.82 3.87 -5.49
CA LEU A 8 8.67 3.63 -6.67
C LEU A 8 9.73 2.55 -6.41
N LEU A 9 10.30 2.51 -5.20
CA LEU A 9 11.27 1.48 -4.81
C LEU A 9 10.58 0.12 -4.61
N ASP A 10 9.40 0.09 -3.99
CA ASP A 10 8.59 -1.12 -3.85
C ASP A 10 8.32 -1.77 -5.21
N LYS A 11 7.81 -0.99 -6.18
CA LYS A 11 7.55 -1.46 -7.54
C LYS A 11 8.80 -1.99 -8.26
N LYS A 12 9.99 -1.48 -7.92
CA LYS A 12 11.25 -1.89 -8.55
C LYS A 12 11.83 -3.16 -7.92
N PHE A 13 11.62 -3.38 -6.63
CA PHE A 13 12.40 -4.36 -5.86
C PHE A 13 11.56 -5.42 -5.12
N ILE A 14 10.24 -5.24 -4.99
CA ILE A 14 9.38 -6.12 -4.19
C ILE A 14 8.40 -6.86 -5.11
N TRP A 15 8.44 -8.19 -5.05
CA TRP A 15 7.48 -9.05 -5.74
C TRP A 15 6.35 -9.45 -4.78
N HIS A 16 5.23 -8.73 -4.84
CA HIS A 16 4.04 -9.01 -4.04
C HIS A 16 3.39 -10.36 -4.40
N PRO A 17 2.98 -11.17 -3.41
CA PRO A 17 2.20 -12.37 -3.64
C PRO A 17 0.81 -12.03 -4.19
N PHE A 18 0.23 -12.96 -4.94
CA PHE A 18 -1.14 -12.85 -5.49
C PHE A 18 -1.43 -11.55 -6.27
N THR A 19 -0.40 -10.91 -6.86
CA THR A 19 -0.49 -9.62 -7.55
C THR A 19 0.03 -9.73 -8.98
N GLN A 20 -0.75 -9.27 -9.97
CA GLN A 20 -0.29 -9.20 -11.37
C GLN A 20 0.49 -7.90 -11.62
N HIS A 21 1.80 -7.92 -11.40
CA HIS A 21 2.70 -6.75 -11.44
C HIS A 21 2.67 -5.90 -12.72
N LYS A 22 2.31 -6.48 -13.87
CA LYS A 22 2.23 -5.75 -15.15
C LYS A 22 1.01 -4.84 -15.28
N ILE A 23 -0.08 -5.15 -14.58
CA ILE A 23 -1.35 -4.42 -14.71
C ILE A 23 -1.92 -3.91 -13.38
N SER A 24 -1.38 -4.39 -12.26
CA SER A 24 -1.85 -3.96 -10.94
C SER A 24 -1.65 -2.46 -10.78
N SER A 25 -2.58 -1.84 -10.06
CA SER A 25 -2.45 -0.45 -9.63
C SER A 25 -1.26 -0.29 -8.68
N GLU A 26 -0.86 0.96 -8.43
CA GLU A 26 0.14 1.26 -7.41
C GLU A 26 -0.29 0.69 -6.04
N PRO A 27 0.66 0.14 -5.26
CA PRO A 27 0.38 -0.47 -3.97
C PRO A 27 -0.14 0.57 -2.96
N ILE A 28 -1.02 0.13 -2.06
CA ILE A 28 -1.52 0.95 -0.95
C ILE A 28 -0.49 0.89 0.18
N LYS A 29 0.18 2.01 0.45
CA LYS A 29 1.18 2.11 1.51
C LYS A 29 0.50 2.32 2.86
N ILE A 30 0.31 1.24 3.61
CA ILE A 30 -0.14 1.30 5.02
C ILE A 30 1.02 1.78 5.90
N VAL A 31 0.77 2.78 6.75
CA VAL A 31 1.82 3.40 7.60
C VAL A 31 1.58 3.22 9.10
N SER A 32 0.36 2.86 9.51
CA SER A 32 0.05 2.56 10.90
C SER A 32 -1.23 1.73 11.02
N GLY A 33 -1.37 1.00 12.13
CA GLY A 33 -2.58 0.29 12.51
C GLY A 33 -2.89 0.51 13.99
N ARG A 34 -4.18 0.57 14.35
CA ARG A 34 -4.66 0.64 15.73
C ARG A 34 -6.02 -0.05 15.86
N MET A 35 -6.11 -1.03 16.76
CA MET A 35 -7.29 -1.88 16.91
C MET A 35 -7.69 -2.45 15.53
N THR A 36 -8.96 -2.34 15.14
CA THR A 36 -9.49 -2.81 13.85
C THR A 36 -9.32 -1.80 12.71
N LYS A 37 -8.40 -0.83 12.82
CA LYS A 37 -8.21 0.23 11.82
C LYS A 37 -6.78 0.30 11.30
N LEU A 38 -6.64 0.37 9.98
CA LEU A 38 -5.39 0.67 9.28
C LEU A 38 -5.44 2.09 8.71
N LYS A 39 -4.28 2.76 8.60
CA LYS A 39 -4.15 4.09 8.00
C LYS A 39 -3.07 4.09 6.92
N ASP A 40 -3.39 4.63 5.75
CA ASP A 40 -2.44 4.79 4.64
C ASP A 40 -1.60 6.09 4.75
N ASP A 41 -0.65 6.25 3.84
CA ASP A 41 0.23 7.41 3.76
C ASP A 41 -0.48 8.72 3.33
N LYS A 42 -1.74 8.65 2.88
CA LYS A 42 -2.60 9.80 2.57
C LYS A 42 -3.55 10.15 3.72
N GLY A 43 -3.53 9.38 4.80
CA GLY A 43 -4.37 9.56 5.97
C GLY A 43 -5.74 8.90 5.90
N LYS A 44 -6.04 8.13 4.85
CA LYS A 44 -7.28 7.36 4.74
C LYS A 44 -7.24 6.19 5.72
N SER A 45 -8.36 5.99 6.42
CA SER A 45 -8.55 4.89 7.36
C SER A 45 -9.37 3.77 6.73
N TYR A 46 -9.03 2.54 7.07
CA TYR A 46 -9.67 1.31 6.60
C TYR A 46 -10.05 0.47 7.82
N LEU A 47 -11.19 -0.21 7.77
CA LEU A 47 -11.51 -1.27 8.73
C LEU A 47 -10.81 -2.54 8.30
N ASP A 48 -10.08 -3.16 9.21
CA ASP A 48 -9.42 -4.44 8.99
C ASP A 48 -10.33 -5.57 9.47
N LEU A 49 -10.82 -6.37 8.51
CA LEU A 49 -11.86 -7.40 8.72
C LEU A 49 -11.38 -8.79 8.32
N ILE A 50 -10.07 -8.97 8.14
CA ILE A 50 -9.42 -10.21 7.69
C ILE A 50 -8.63 -10.81 8.86
#